data_AF-A0A7K2KL45-F1
#
_entry.id   AF-A0A7K2KL45-F1
#
_cell.length_a   1.000
_cell.length_b   1.000
_cell.length_c   1.000
_cell.angle_alpha   90.00
_cell.angle_beta   90.00
_cell.angle_gamma   90.00
#
_symmetry.space_group_name_H-M   'P 1'
#
loop_
_entity.id
_entity.type
_entity.pdbx_description
1 polymer ?
#
loop_
_entity_poly.entity_id
_entity_poly.type
_entity_poly.pdbx_seq_one_letter_code
_entity_poly.pdbx_strand_id
1 'polypeptide(L)'
;MNTPSTTSTTSATSATSKQDAQPARSAPHDPSRAHSTGGAGGGSGLAGRLDRSQPYALGVFRIVVGLLFACHGAASLFGVLGGAMGGGTVPVGTWPGWYAAVIQLGAGGLVLLGLGTRSAAFLASGSMAYAYFKVHQPESLFPLQNGGETAALFAWAFVLLVFTGPGALALDGLFRGRVGAGATESRTGEEREEQATPVTA
;
A
#
# COMPACT_ATOMS: atom_id res chain seq x y z
N MET A 1 -46.57 36.12 -26.69
CA MET A 1 -46.64 37.56 -27.02
C MET A 1 -45.75 38.33 -26.03
N ASN A 2 -44.84 39.14 -26.57
CA ASN A 2 -44.20 40.33 -26.00
C ASN A 2 -43.04 40.15 -24.99
N THR A 3 -41.82 40.15 -25.54
CA THR A 3 -40.64 40.86 -25.00
C THR A 3 -40.87 42.39 -25.01
N PRO A 4 -40.06 43.23 -24.33
CA PRO A 4 -38.92 43.83 -25.07
C PRO A 4 -37.67 44.29 -24.26
N SER A 5 -36.54 44.40 -25.00
CA SER A 5 -35.47 45.44 -25.01
C SER A 5 -34.62 45.74 -23.75
N THR A 6 -33.31 45.39 -23.72
CA THR A 6 -32.08 46.15 -24.14
C THR A 6 -31.80 47.45 -23.38
N THR A 7 -30.58 47.63 -22.84
CA THR A 7 -29.69 48.80 -23.07
C THR A 7 -28.25 48.51 -22.58
N SER A 8 -27.30 49.05 -23.32
CA SER A 8 -25.84 48.91 -23.27
C SER A 8 -25.15 49.93 -22.33
N THR A 9 -23.82 49.83 -22.25
CA THR A 9 -22.81 50.94 -22.37
C THR A 9 -21.84 51.16 -21.18
N THR A 10 -20.56 51.21 -21.54
CA THR A 10 -19.49 52.17 -21.14
C THR A 10 -18.41 51.76 -20.13
N SER A 11 -17.18 51.78 -20.65
CA SER A 11 -15.87 51.82 -20.02
C SER A 11 -15.40 53.28 -19.78
N ALA A 12 -14.69 53.54 -18.67
CA ALA A 12 -13.64 54.58 -18.52
C ALA A 12 -13.06 54.46 -17.08
N THR A 13 -11.75 54.27 -16.83
CA THR A 13 -10.56 55.13 -17.02
C THR A 13 -10.22 56.00 -15.79
N SER A 14 -9.00 55.76 -15.26
CA SER A 14 -8.09 56.68 -14.53
C SER A 14 -8.45 57.23 -13.14
N ALA A 15 -7.53 57.07 -12.17
CA ALA A 15 -6.49 58.07 -11.88
C ALA A 15 -5.78 57.83 -10.52
N THR A 16 -4.46 57.97 -10.58
CA THR A 16 -3.47 58.12 -9.50
C THR A 16 -3.80 59.25 -8.51
N SER A 17 -3.48 59.06 -7.22
CA SER A 17 -3.03 60.15 -6.36
C SER A 17 -1.96 59.66 -5.37
N LYS A 18 -0.79 60.31 -5.45
CA LYS A 18 0.33 60.21 -4.51
C LYS A 18 0.00 61.01 -3.25
N GLN A 19 0.44 60.55 -2.09
CA GLN A 19 0.57 61.40 -0.91
C GLN A 19 1.86 61.09 -0.15
N ASP A 20 2.65 62.14 0.03
CA ASP A 20 4.01 62.18 0.57
C ASP A 20 4.06 62.17 2.12
N ALA A 21 5.17 61.61 2.65
CA ALA A 21 6.01 62.01 3.81
C ALA A 21 5.36 62.29 5.21
N GLN A 22 5.94 62.02 6.40
CA GLN A 22 7.10 61.28 6.98
C GLN A 22 6.97 61.45 8.55
N PRO A 23 8.00 61.24 9.39
CA PRO A 23 8.36 60.06 10.23
C PRO A 23 8.06 60.17 11.75
N ALA A 24 8.09 59.04 12.49
CA ALA A 24 8.45 59.04 13.93
C ALA A 24 8.88 57.66 14.49
N ARG A 25 10.17 57.57 14.86
CA ARG A 25 10.75 56.95 16.07
C ARG A 25 10.40 55.50 16.47
N SER A 26 11.35 54.62 16.17
CA SER A 26 12.06 53.70 17.07
C SER A 26 11.37 53.24 18.38
N ALA A 27 10.98 51.97 18.42
CA ALA A 27 10.94 51.17 19.65
C ALA A 27 11.78 49.89 19.43
N PRO A 28 12.68 49.50 20.36
CA PRO A 28 13.47 48.29 20.25
C PRO A 28 12.59 47.05 20.44
N HIS A 29 12.63 46.16 19.45
CA HIS A 29 12.04 44.83 19.51
C HIS A 29 12.88 43.98 20.48
N ASP A 30 12.35 43.65 21.66
CA ASP A 30 12.95 42.64 22.54
C ASP A 30 12.54 41.24 22.02
N PRO A 31 13.48 40.40 21.53
CA PRO A 31 13.18 39.07 21.02
C PRO A 31 13.07 37.99 22.13
N SER A 32 13.04 38.34 23.41
CA SER A 32 13.36 37.40 24.50
C SER A 32 12.18 36.88 25.32
N ARG A 33 10.92 36.98 24.86
CA ARG A 33 9.79 36.52 25.67
C ARG A 33 8.58 36.03 24.89
N ALA A 34 8.73 34.86 24.27
CA ALA A 34 7.64 33.90 24.14
C ALA A 34 8.21 32.49 24.03
N HIS A 35 8.65 31.97 25.19
CA HIS A 35 8.58 30.53 25.45
C HIS A 35 7.12 30.10 25.38
N SER A 36 6.65 29.83 24.16
CA SER A 36 5.60 28.85 23.95
C SER A 36 6.30 27.60 23.45
N THR A 37 6.83 26.82 24.39
CA THR A 37 6.94 25.37 24.21
C THR A 37 5.51 24.84 24.12
N GLY A 38 4.88 25.08 22.96
CA GLY A 38 3.62 24.49 22.58
C GLY A 38 3.83 22.99 22.58
N GLY A 39 3.13 22.34 23.49
CA GLY A 39 3.38 20.97 23.94
C GLY A 39 3.75 20.02 22.81
N ALA A 40 4.90 19.38 23.03
CA ALA A 40 5.14 18.02 22.57
C ALA A 40 4.03 17.09 23.14
N GLY A 41 2.85 17.13 22.54
CA GLY A 41 1.81 16.13 22.67
C GLY A 41 1.95 15.09 21.56
N GLY A 42 3.19 14.67 21.28
CA GLY A 42 3.47 13.62 20.31
C GLY A 42 2.99 12.29 20.87
N GLY A 43 1.72 11.94 20.63
CA GLY A 43 1.14 10.60 20.82
C GLY A 43 1.73 9.80 21.98
N SER A 44 1.70 10.35 23.20
CA SER A 44 2.23 9.70 24.40
C SER A 44 1.25 8.63 24.90
N GLY A 45 1.14 7.52 24.17
CA GLY A 45 0.23 6.44 24.52
C GLY A 45 0.24 5.28 23.53
N LEU A 46 -0.57 4.26 23.84
CA LEU A 46 -0.76 3.03 23.06
C LEU A 46 -0.91 3.27 21.53
N ALA A 47 -1.58 4.35 21.12
CA ALA A 47 -1.75 4.73 19.72
C ALA A 47 -0.42 4.89 18.97
N GLY A 48 0.55 5.63 19.53
CA GLY A 48 1.87 5.81 18.90
C GLY A 48 2.68 4.51 18.80
N ARG A 49 2.43 3.54 19.69
CA ARG A 49 3.03 2.19 19.60
C ARG A 49 2.39 1.35 18.50
N LEU A 50 1.07 1.45 18.33
CA LEU A 50 0.34 0.74 17.27
C LEU A 50 0.77 1.23 15.89
N ASP A 51 0.87 2.54 15.68
CA ASP A 51 1.30 3.13 14.41
C ASP A 51 2.71 2.67 14.03
N ARG A 52 3.65 2.66 14.99
CA ARG A 52 5.01 2.14 14.76
C ARG A 52 5.03 0.65 14.41
N SER A 53 4.09 -0.13 14.95
CA SER A 53 4.00 -1.58 14.71
C SER A 53 3.22 -1.96 13.46
N GLN A 54 2.54 -1.00 12.81
CA GLN A 54 1.70 -1.23 11.63
C GLN A 54 2.39 -2.06 10.53
N PRO A 55 3.68 -1.84 10.16
CA PRO A 55 4.32 -2.66 9.13
C PRO A 55 4.45 -4.14 9.53
N TYR A 56 4.67 -4.42 10.81
CA TYR A 56 4.73 -5.79 11.34
C TYR A 56 3.36 -6.43 11.38
N ALA A 57 2.33 -5.69 11.80
CA ALA A 57 0.94 -6.17 11.78
C ALA A 57 0.51 -6.53 10.35
N LEU A 58 0.83 -5.70 9.36
CA LEU A 58 0.59 -6.00 7.94
C LEU A 58 1.39 -7.23 7.47
N GLY A 59 2.64 -7.37 7.90
CA GLY A 59 3.47 -8.53 7.58
C GLY A 59 2.90 -9.83 8.13
N VAL A 60 2.46 -9.85 9.39
CA VAL A 60 1.82 -11.02 10.02
C VAL A 60 0.48 -11.32 9.35
N PHE A 61 -0.36 -10.31 9.10
CA PHE A 61 -1.61 -10.48 8.37
C PHE A 61 -1.38 -11.12 7.00
N ARG A 62 -0.42 -10.60 6.22
CA ARG A 62 -0.01 -11.16 4.94
C ARG A 62 0.40 -12.63 5.05
N ILE A 63 1.23 -12.98 6.03
CA ILE A 63 1.69 -14.37 6.25
C ILE A 63 0.51 -15.28 6.54
N VAL A 64 -0.38 -14.91 7.46
CA VAL A 64 -1.54 -15.72 7.85
C VAL A 64 -2.50 -15.91 6.69
N VAL A 65 -2.89 -14.83 6.00
CA VAL A 65 -3.82 -14.91 4.86
C VAL A 65 -3.21 -15.71 3.71
N GLY A 66 -1.93 -15.48 3.38
CA GLY A 66 -1.22 -16.26 2.37
C GLY A 66 -1.13 -17.75 2.72
N LEU A 67 -0.87 -18.08 3.99
CA LEU A 67 -0.82 -19.46 4.48
C LEU A 67 -2.15 -20.16 4.34
N LEU A 68 -3.23 -19.56 4.85
CA LEU A 68 -4.56 -20.15 4.80
C LEU A 68 -5.00 -20.40 3.34
N PHE A 69 -4.71 -19.45 2.45
CA PHE A 69 -5.00 -19.60 1.03
C PHE A 69 -4.18 -20.73 0.39
N ALA A 70 -2.88 -20.81 0.70
CA ALA A 70 -2.03 -21.89 0.22
C ALA A 70 -2.47 -23.26 0.76
N CYS A 71 -2.95 -23.34 2.00
CA CYS A 71 -3.51 -24.55 2.59
C CYS A 71 -4.74 -25.04 1.81
N HIS A 72 -5.66 -24.15 1.39
CA HIS A 72 -6.80 -24.56 0.56
C HIS A 72 -6.36 -25.14 -0.80
N GLY A 73 -5.34 -24.53 -1.42
CA GLY A 73 -4.74 -25.04 -2.64
C GLY A 73 -4.09 -26.41 -2.44
N ALA A 74 -3.30 -26.57 -1.36
CA ALA A 74 -2.66 -27.84 -1.01
C ALA A 74 -3.69 -28.94 -0.71
N ALA A 75 -4.74 -28.62 0.04
CA ALA A 75 -5.82 -29.55 0.34
C ALA A 75 -6.52 -30.02 -0.95
N SER A 76 -6.78 -29.09 -1.86
CA SER A 76 -7.45 -29.39 -3.13
C SER A 76 -6.58 -30.15 -4.12
N LEU A 77 -5.27 -29.87 -4.19
CA LEU A 77 -4.36 -30.51 -5.14
C LEU A 77 -3.79 -31.84 -4.65
N PHE A 78 -3.53 -31.98 -3.35
CA PHE A 78 -2.80 -33.11 -2.79
C PHE A 78 -3.62 -33.93 -1.80
N GLY A 79 -4.84 -33.52 -1.46
CA GLY A 79 -5.70 -34.27 -0.53
C GLY A 79 -5.23 -34.23 0.92
N VAL A 80 -4.33 -33.31 1.25
CA VAL A 80 -3.81 -33.09 2.61
C VAL A 80 -4.74 -32.18 3.41
N LEU A 81 -4.53 -32.04 4.73
CA LEU A 81 -5.28 -31.12 5.59
C LEU A 81 -6.81 -31.32 5.59
N GLY A 82 -7.27 -32.55 5.32
CA GLY A 82 -8.70 -32.88 5.18
C GLY A 82 -9.20 -32.95 3.73
N GLY A 83 -8.39 -32.55 2.75
CA GLY A 83 -8.69 -32.64 1.32
C GLY A 83 -9.61 -31.54 0.80
N ALA A 84 -10.01 -31.68 -0.47
CA ALA A 84 -11.03 -30.85 -1.10
C ALA A 84 -12.39 -30.97 -0.37
N MET A 85 -13.36 -30.13 -0.73
CA MET A 85 -14.71 -30.23 -0.18
C MET A 85 -15.29 -31.62 -0.50
N GLY A 86 -15.57 -32.42 0.54
CA GLY A 86 -15.97 -33.84 0.41
C GLY A 86 -14.82 -34.86 0.52
N GLY A 87 -13.59 -34.41 0.75
CA GLY A 87 -12.39 -35.23 0.87
C GLY A 87 -11.65 -35.43 -0.45
N GLY A 88 -10.41 -35.92 -0.37
CA GLY A 88 -9.59 -36.25 -1.54
C GLY A 88 -9.06 -35.04 -2.31
N THR A 89 -8.78 -35.23 -3.60
CA THR A 89 -8.21 -34.22 -4.51
C THR A 89 -9.21 -33.78 -5.56
N VAL A 90 -9.08 -32.55 -6.04
CA VAL A 90 -9.74 -32.09 -7.27
C VAL A 90 -9.02 -32.67 -8.48
N PRO A 91 -9.72 -33.37 -9.41
CA PRO A 91 -9.10 -33.91 -10.61
C PRO A 91 -8.40 -32.84 -11.46
N VAL A 92 -7.31 -33.22 -12.12
CA VAL A 92 -6.51 -32.31 -12.93
C VAL A 92 -7.35 -31.74 -14.08
N GLY A 93 -7.29 -30.41 -14.26
CA GLY A 93 -7.99 -29.70 -15.32
C GLY A 93 -9.48 -29.43 -15.08
N THR A 94 -10.05 -29.83 -13.93
CA THR A 94 -11.45 -29.55 -13.61
C THR A 94 -11.68 -28.04 -13.49
N TRP A 95 -12.56 -27.49 -14.34
CA TRP A 95 -13.00 -26.11 -14.25
C TRP A 95 -14.15 -25.94 -13.24
N PRO A 96 -14.15 -24.88 -12.41
CA PRO A 96 -13.05 -23.95 -12.12
C PRO A 96 -12.07 -24.47 -11.04
N GLY A 97 -12.42 -25.56 -10.35
CA GLY A 97 -11.82 -25.97 -9.08
C GLY A 97 -10.32 -26.23 -9.12
N TRP A 98 -9.80 -26.92 -10.13
CA TRP A 98 -8.38 -27.26 -10.21
C TRP A 98 -7.52 -26.01 -10.44
N TYR A 99 -7.95 -25.12 -11.34
CA TYR A 99 -7.25 -23.85 -11.60
C TYR A 99 -7.29 -22.94 -10.37
N ALA A 100 -8.42 -22.87 -9.68
CA ALA A 100 -8.51 -22.15 -8.42
C ALA A 100 -7.52 -22.72 -7.39
N ALA A 101 -7.36 -24.04 -7.30
CA ALA A 101 -6.44 -24.68 -6.36
C ALA A 101 -4.97 -24.39 -6.68
N VAL A 102 -4.59 -24.36 -7.97
CA VAL A 102 -3.24 -23.95 -8.41
C VAL A 102 -2.97 -22.50 -8.05
N ILE A 103 -3.92 -21.59 -8.30
CA ILE A 103 -3.79 -20.18 -7.92
C ILE A 103 -3.68 -20.05 -6.39
N GLN A 104 -4.49 -20.78 -5.64
CA GLN A 104 -4.48 -20.79 -4.18
C GLN A 104 -3.12 -21.16 -3.62
N LEU A 105 -2.53 -22.26 -4.09
CA LEU A 105 -1.23 -22.70 -3.65
C LEU A 105 -0.11 -21.75 -4.10
N GLY A 106 -0.09 -21.39 -5.40
CA GLY A 106 0.96 -20.56 -5.98
C GLY A 106 0.91 -19.13 -5.47
N ALA A 107 -0.17 -18.40 -5.72
CA ALA A 107 -0.31 -17.02 -5.29
C ALA A 107 -0.32 -16.89 -3.76
N GLY A 108 -0.94 -17.83 -3.04
CA GLY A 108 -0.89 -17.90 -1.58
C GLY A 108 0.55 -18.04 -1.07
N GLY A 109 1.34 -18.92 -1.67
CA GLY A 109 2.77 -19.09 -1.36
C GLY A 109 3.60 -17.83 -1.63
N LEU A 110 3.41 -17.18 -2.79
CA LEU A 110 4.09 -15.92 -3.11
C LEU A 110 3.74 -14.81 -2.11
N VAL A 111 2.44 -14.67 -1.79
CA VAL A 111 1.97 -13.70 -0.79
C VAL A 111 2.55 -14.03 0.59
N LEU A 112 2.56 -15.30 1.01
CA LEU A 112 3.13 -15.75 2.29
C LEU A 112 4.62 -15.45 2.41
N LEU A 113 5.38 -15.62 1.33
CA LEU A 113 6.82 -15.31 1.31
C LEU A 113 7.09 -13.81 1.15
N GLY A 114 6.09 -13.04 0.71
CA GLY A 114 6.23 -11.63 0.41
C GLY A 114 7.06 -11.39 -0.85
N LEU A 115 6.91 -12.27 -1.85
CA LEU A 115 7.55 -12.19 -3.16
C LEU A 115 6.52 -11.69 -4.18
N GLY A 116 6.75 -10.51 -4.76
CA GLY A 116 5.81 -9.93 -5.72
C GLY A 116 4.40 -9.72 -5.15
N THR A 117 4.29 -9.41 -3.85
CA THR A 117 3.03 -9.46 -3.08
C THR A 117 1.86 -8.77 -3.77
N ARG A 118 2.07 -7.59 -4.38
CA ARG A 118 0.98 -6.85 -5.04
C ARG A 118 0.42 -7.60 -6.23
N SER A 119 1.27 -8.15 -7.09
CA SER A 119 0.85 -8.91 -8.26
C SER A 119 0.21 -10.24 -7.87
N ALA A 120 0.82 -10.97 -6.93
CA ALA A 120 0.26 -12.23 -6.43
C ALA A 120 -1.10 -12.02 -5.73
N ALA A 121 -1.23 -10.98 -4.91
CA ALA A 121 -2.48 -10.62 -4.25
C ALA A 121 -3.56 -10.19 -5.26
N PHE A 122 -3.20 -9.47 -6.32
CA PHE A 122 -4.17 -9.11 -7.37
C PHE A 122 -4.76 -10.36 -8.05
N LEU A 123 -3.89 -11.33 -8.41
CA LEU A 123 -4.34 -12.60 -9.00
C LEU A 123 -5.20 -13.41 -8.03
N ALA A 124 -4.78 -13.53 -6.76
CA ALA A 124 -5.53 -14.22 -5.72
C ALA A 124 -6.92 -13.57 -5.50
N SER A 125 -6.96 -12.24 -5.41
CA SER A 125 -8.19 -11.45 -5.27
C SER A 125 -9.14 -11.70 -6.44
N GLY A 126 -8.64 -11.62 -7.67
CA GLY A 126 -9.44 -11.87 -8.88
C GLY A 126 -10.02 -13.29 -8.93
N SER A 127 -9.25 -14.31 -8.54
CA SER A 127 -9.74 -15.69 -8.49
C SER A 127 -10.89 -15.89 -7.49
N MET A 128 -10.83 -15.21 -6.33
CA MET A 128 -11.86 -15.29 -5.31
C MET A 128 -13.08 -14.42 -5.62
N ALA A 129 -12.88 -13.28 -6.28
CA ALA A 129 -13.98 -12.50 -6.86
C ALA A 129 -14.73 -13.33 -7.92
N TYR A 130 -14.02 -14.03 -8.80
CA TYR A 130 -14.63 -14.97 -9.74
C TYR A 130 -15.42 -16.05 -9.01
N ALA A 131 -14.83 -16.68 -7.99
CA ALA A 131 -15.52 -17.69 -7.18
C ALA A 131 -16.81 -17.15 -6.57
N TYR A 132 -16.77 -15.93 -6.00
CA TYR A 132 -17.98 -15.31 -5.45
C TYR A 132 -19.06 -15.11 -6.52
N PHE A 133 -18.75 -14.38 -7.61
CA PHE A 133 -19.77 -13.99 -8.59
C PHE A 133 -20.24 -15.14 -9.48
N LYS A 134 -19.42 -16.17 -9.73
CA LYS A 134 -19.75 -17.26 -10.64
C LYS A 134 -20.11 -18.58 -9.96
N VAL A 135 -19.67 -18.80 -8.72
CA VAL A 135 -19.96 -20.04 -7.99
C VAL A 135 -20.98 -19.79 -6.87
N HIS A 136 -20.79 -18.76 -6.05
CA HIS A 136 -21.63 -18.56 -4.86
C HIS A 136 -22.85 -17.66 -5.08
N GLN A 137 -22.68 -16.52 -5.77
CA GLN A 137 -23.75 -15.55 -5.97
C GLN A 137 -25.00 -16.13 -6.68
N PRO A 138 -24.90 -17.09 -7.63
CA PRO A 138 -26.08 -17.73 -8.21
C PRO A 138 -27.01 -18.41 -7.19
N GLU A 139 -26.48 -18.87 -6.04
CA GLU A 139 -27.28 -19.52 -4.98
C GLU A 139 -28.03 -18.49 -4.11
N SER A 140 -27.40 -17.36 -3.77
CA SER A 140 -28.03 -16.21 -3.10
C SER A 140 -27.14 -14.97 -3.22
N LEU A 141 -27.71 -13.78 -3.08
CA LEU A 141 -26.97 -12.51 -3.09
C LEU A 141 -26.06 -12.34 -1.87
N PHE A 142 -26.47 -12.80 -0.70
CA PHE A 142 -25.73 -12.57 0.54
C PHE A 142 -24.75 -13.72 0.83
N PRO A 143 -23.46 -13.43 1.13
CA PRO A 143 -22.45 -14.46 1.41
C PRO A 143 -22.89 -15.47 2.49
N LEU A 144 -23.56 -14.97 3.52
CA LEU A 144 -24.07 -15.74 4.65
C LEU A 144 -25.06 -16.84 4.24
N GLN A 145 -25.70 -16.69 3.07
CA GLN A 145 -26.73 -17.61 2.59
C GLN A 145 -26.23 -18.54 1.49
N ASN A 146 -25.06 -18.26 0.88
CA ASN A 146 -24.55 -18.99 -0.28
C ASN A 146 -23.19 -19.69 -0.04
N GLY A 147 -22.68 -19.66 1.20
CA GLY A 147 -21.37 -20.23 1.56
C GLY A 147 -20.17 -19.48 0.98
N GLY A 148 -20.37 -18.30 0.41
CA GLY A 148 -19.37 -17.48 -0.26
C GLY A 148 -18.64 -16.50 0.64
N GLU A 149 -18.85 -16.57 1.96
CA GLU A 149 -18.18 -15.71 2.95
C GLU A 149 -16.65 -15.80 2.81
N THR A 150 -16.10 -17.00 2.72
CA THR A 150 -14.66 -17.21 2.56
C THR A 150 -14.13 -16.62 1.25
N ALA A 151 -14.86 -16.77 0.14
CA ALA A 151 -14.49 -16.17 -1.14
C ALA A 151 -14.49 -14.64 -1.06
N ALA A 152 -15.52 -14.04 -0.46
CA ALA A 152 -15.58 -12.59 -0.28
C ALA A 152 -14.45 -12.07 0.63
N LEU A 153 -14.20 -12.74 1.76
CA LEU A 153 -13.16 -12.35 2.72
C LEU A 153 -11.77 -12.42 2.10
N PHE A 154 -11.43 -13.50 1.39
CA PHE A 154 -10.14 -13.57 0.70
C PHE A 154 -10.03 -12.53 -0.41
N ALA A 155 -11.09 -12.31 -1.20
CA ALA A 155 -11.08 -11.30 -2.26
C ALA A 155 -10.72 -9.92 -1.71
N TRP A 156 -11.37 -9.48 -0.63
CA TRP A 156 -11.12 -8.19 0.01
C TRP A 156 -9.80 -8.15 0.80
N ALA A 157 -9.42 -9.22 1.47
CA ALA A 157 -8.14 -9.30 2.17
C ALA A 157 -6.96 -9.12 1.19
N PHE A 158 -7.01 -9.80 0.03
CA PHE A 158 -5.97 -9.68 -0.97
C PHE A 158 -6.00 -8.32 -1.69
N VAL A 159 -7.18 -7.75 -1.98
CA VAL A 159 -7.23 -6.40 -2.59
C VAL A 159 -6.62 -5.36 -1.65
N LEU A 160 -6.80 -5.50 -0.33
CA LEU A 160 -6.14 -4.64 0.65
C LEU A 160 -4.61 -4.76 0.56
N LEU A 161 -4.07 -5.97 0.39
CA LEU A 161 -2.63 -6.22 0.20
C LEU A 161 -2.09 -5.66 -1.13
N VAL A 162 -2.92 -5.56 -2.18
CA VAL A 162 -2.55 -4.87 -3.42
C VAL A 162 -2.21 -3.40 -3.15
N PHE A 163 -2.99 -2.72 -2.29
CA PHE A 163 -2.80 -1.30 -2.01
C PHE A 163 -1.76 -1.04 -0.92
N THR A 164 -1.83 -1.78 0.19
CA THR A 164 -0.92 -1.62 1.34
C THR A 164 0.48 -2.17 1.07
N GLY A 165 0.61 -3.14 0.18
CA GLY A 165 1.89 -3.76 -0.16
C GLY A 165 2.34 -4.84 0.84
N PRO A 166 3.63 -5.21 0.82
CA PRO A 166 4.12 -6.41 1.52
C PRO A 166 4.23 -6.30 3.06
N GLY A 167 4.21 -5.09 3.63
CA GLY A 167 4.52 -4.87 5.03
C GLY A 167 5.99 -5.22 5.37
N ALA A 168 6.27 -5.43 6.66
CA ALA A 168 7.56 -5.96 7.11
C ALA A 168 7.68 -7.47 6.84
N LEU A 169 8.89 -8.03 7.05
CA LEU A 169 9.18 -9.47 6.95
C LEU A 169 8.97 -10.08 5.54
N ALA A 170 8.97 -9.26 4.50
CA ALA A 170 8.87 -9.73 3.12
C ALA A 170 10.25 -10.02 2.54
N LEU A 171 10.39 -11.18 1.87
CA LEU A 171 11.68 -11.61 1.33
C LEU A 171 12.20 -10.68 0.21
N ASP A 172 11.31 -10.02 -0.55
CA ASP A 172 11.70 -9.03 -1.57
C ASP A 172 12.56 -7.88 -1.00
N GLY A 173 12.30 -7.47 0.25
CA GLY A 173 13.06 -6.40 0.92
C GLY A 173 14.51 -6.80 1.23
N LEU A 174 14.77 -8.10 1.44
CA LEU A 174 16.08 -8.63 1.76
C LEU A 174 17.03 -8.61 0.55
N PHE A 175 16.50 -8.72 -0.66
CA PHE A 175 17.28 -8.65 -1.90
C PHE A 175 17.64 -7.21 -2.29
N ARG A 176 16.77 -6.22 -1.98
CA ARG A 176 17.02 -4.81 -2.31
C ARG A 176 18.08 -4.15 -1.41
N GLY A 177 18.26 -4.64 -0.18
CA GLY A 177 19.27 -4.12 0.75
C GLY A 177 20.73 -4.39 0.36
N ARG A 178 21.02 -5.42 -0.45
CA ARG A 178 22.41 -5.75 -0.86
C ARG A 178 22.92 -4.96 -2.05
N VAL A 179 22.04 -4.48 -2.93
CA VAL A 179 22.45 -3.79 -4.17
C VAL A 179 22.97 -2.37 -3.88
N GLY A 180 22.56 -1.76 -2.76
CA GLY A 180 23.05 -0.44 -2.34
C GLY A 180 24.42 -0.44 -1.64
N ALA A 181 24.82 -1.55 -1.02
CA ALA A 181 26.07 -1.63 -0.26
C ALA A 181 27.32 -1.68 -1.16
N GLY A 182 27.22 -2.27 -2.35
CA GLY A 182 28.35 -2.35 -3.30
C GLY A 182 28.67 -1.05 -4.02
N ALA A 183 27.73 -0.11 -4.11
CA ALA A 183 27.94 1.17 -4.79
C ALA A 183 28.68 2.21 -3.93
N THR A 184 28.59 2.09 -2.60
CA THR A 184 29.27 3.00 -1.67
C THR A 184 30.75 2.67 -1.52
N GLU A 185 31.13 1.39 -1.60
CA GLU A 185 32.53 0.95 -1.50
C GLU A 185 33.37 1.33 -2.74
N SER A 186 32.82 1.25 -3.96
CA SER A 186 33.56 1.67 -5.17
C SER A 186 33.87 3.17 -5.17
N ARG A 187 32.96 4.01 -4.70
CA ARG A 187 33.16 5.48 -4.68
C ARG A 187 34.19 5.94 -3.65
N THR A 188 34.32 5.22 -2.54
CA THR A 188 35.35 5.54 -1.53
C THR A 188 36.75 5.03 -1.91
N GLY A 189 36.85 4.08 -2.84
CA GLY A 189 38.11 3.63 -3.43
C GLY A 189 38.71 4.65 -4.41
N GLU A 190 37.89 5.15 -5.35
CA GLU A 190 38.34 6.11 -6.38
C GLU A 190 38.80 7.46 -5.80
N GLU A 191 38.07 8.00 -4.81
CA GLU A 191 38.42 9.28 -4.18
C GLU A 191 39.74 9.21 -3.37
N ARG A 192 40.10 8.01 -2.89
CA ARG A 192 41.35 7.76 -2.14
C ARG A 192 42.56 7.52 -3.05
N GLU A 193 42.34 7.09 -4.28
CA GLU A 193 43.39 6.88 -5.29
C GLU A 193 43.73 8.19 -6.01
N GLU A 194 42.73 9.04 -6.29
CA GLU A 194 42.94 10.36 -6.92
C GLU A 194 43.68 11.34 -5.98
N GLN A 195 43.42 11.30 -4.66
CA GLN A 195 44.14 12.09 -3.67
C GLN A 195 45.56 11.60 -3.36
N ALA A 196 45.98 10.43 -3.85
CA ALA A 196 47.28 9.84 -3.56
C ALA A 196 48.35 10.17 -4.61
N THR A 197 48.10 11.07 -5.57
CA THR A 197 49.12 11.53 -6.52
C THR A 197 49.84 12.78 -5.99
N PRO A 198 51.06 12.66 -5.45
CA PRO A 198 51.84 13.83 -5.04
C PRO A 198 52.30 14.60 -6.29
N VAL A 199 51.79 15.81 -6.47
CA VAL A 199 52.34 16.81 -7.39
C VAL A 199 53.74 17.15 -6.90
N THR A 200 54.75 16.58 -7.56
CA THR A 200 56.16 16.94 -7.34
C THR A 200 56.51 18.05 -8.33
N ALA A 201 56.89 19.20 -7.79
CA ALA A 201 57.36 20.39 -8.51
C ALA A 201 58.78 20.23 -9.05
#